data_AF-A0A2N5Y5T9-F1
#
_entry.id   AF-A0A2N5Y5T9-F1
#
_cell.length_a   1.000
_cell.length_b   1.000
_cell.length_c   1.000
_cell.angle_alpha   90.00
_cell.angle_beta   90.00
_cell.angle_gamma   90.00
#
_symmetry.space_group_name_H-M   'P 1'
#
loop_
_entity.id
_entity.type
_entity.pdbx_description
1 polymer ?
#
loop_
_entity_poly.entity_id
_entity_poly.type
_entity_poly.pdbx_seq_one_letter_code
_entity_poly.pdbx_strand_id
1 'polypeptide(L)'
;MPGVTWECDGESLDLWLLTSIAGALAIDISQVERSLATDSPLWLVENQGLLDDTSWVPEGLYGSVLYYQGQISDRLVEWLSGKRRSPRILFFPDYDGVGLENYARLRIALGENIELWLMPDWKRKLERYGDPEVWRNNLKYVANAEEKFNLYQEPVEVLELLEALKLSGKALEQEAVFLVTTDD
;
A
#
# COMPACT_ATOMS: atom_id res chain seq x y z
N MET A 1 17.39 -15.77 6.50
CA MET A 1 15.92 -15.89 6.46
C MET A 1 15.57 -16.75 5.26
N PRO A 2 14.61 -17.68 5.35
CA PRO A 2 14.11 -18.31 4.13
C PRO A 2 13.55 -17.21 3.22
N GLY A 3 13.94 -17.22 1.95
CA GLY A 3 13.50 -16.23 0.96
C GLY A 3 11.99 -16.30 0.77
N VAL A 4 11.38 -15.18 0.40
CA VAL A 4 9.94 -15.14 0.08
C VAL A 4 9.69 -15.99 -1.14
N THR A 5 8.72 -16.90 -1.04
CA THR A 5 8.37 -17.84 -2.10
C THR A 5 6.98 -17.53 -2.65
N TRP A 6 6.85 -17.60 -3.97
CA TRP A 6 5.57 -17.59 -4.66
C TRP A 6 5.29 -18.97 -5.23
N GLU A 7 4.02 -19.34 -5.31
CA GLU A 7 3.56 -20.52 -6.03
C GLU A 7 2.86 -20.05 -7.31
N CYS A 8 3.09 -20.74 -8.42
CA CYS A 8 2.36 -20.54 -9.67
C CYS A 8 2.02 -21.90 -10.28
N ASP A 9 0.74 -22.27 -10.27
CA ASP A 9 0.24 -23.51 -10.89
C ASP A 9 0.96 -24.78 -10.39
N GLY A 10 1.29 -24.79 -9.09
CA GLY A 10 2.00 -25.88 -8.41
C GLY A 10 3.52 -25.80 -8.47
N GLU A 11 4.09 -24.81 -9.17
CA GLU A 11 5.54 -24.57 -9.20
C GLU A 11 5.95 -23.49 -8.20
N SER A 12 7.01 -23.78 -7.45
CA SER A 12 7.61 -22.84 -6.48
C SER A 12 8.58 -21.89 -7.20
N LEU A 13 8.35 -20.59 -7.01
CA LEU A 13 9.17 -19.50 -7.51
C LEU A 13 9.89 -18.84 -6.32
N ASP A 14 11.21 -18.98 -6.26
CA ASP A 14 12.05 -18.26 -5.29
C ASP A 14 12.17 -16.80 -5.71
N LEU A 15 11.33 -15.93 -5.13
CA LEU A 15 11.29 -14.53 -5.51
C LEU A 15 12.63 -13.86 -5.23
N TRP A 16 13.27 -14.19 -4.10
CA TRP A 16 14.55 -13.60 -3.71
C TRP A 16 15.64 -13.90 -4.74
N LEU A 17 15.75 -15.16 -5.18
CA LEU A 17 16.71 -15.54 -6.21
C LEU A 17 16.43 -14.79 -7.52
N LEU A 18 15.17 -14.78 -7.96
CA LEU A 18 14.79 -14.17 -9.24
C LEU A 18 15.01 -12.65 -9.25
N THR A 19 14.66 -11.93 -8.18
CA THR A 19 14.89 -10.49 -8.07
C THR A 19 16.36 -10.15 -7.82
N SER A 20 17.14 -11.01 -7.16
CA SER A 20 18.58 -10.78 -7.01
C SER A 20 19.33 -10.77 -8.35
N ILE A 21 18.80 -11.47 -9.36
CA ILE A 21 19.35 -11.53 -10.71
C ILE A 21 18.81 -10.39 -11.59
N ALA A 22 17.49 -10.13 -11.53
CA ALA A 22 16.79 -9.25 -12.47
C ALA A 22 16.48 -7.84 -11.91
N GLY A 23 16.72 -7.59 -10.62
CA GLY A 23 16.28 -6.39 -9.91
C GLY A 23 14.82 -6.46 -9.47
N ALA A 24 13.90 -6.68 -10.43
CA ALA A 24 12.47 -6.83 -10.18
C ALA A 24 11.84 -7.84 -11.14
N LEU A 25 10.66 -8.35 -10.79
CA LEU A 25 9.86 -9.22 -11.65
C LEU A 25 8.59 -8.51 -12.11
N ALA A 26 8.18 -8.80 -13.34
CA ALA A 26 6.90 -8.38 -13.87
C ALA A 26 5.91 -9.55 -13.83
N ILE A 27 4.69 -9.28 -13.35
CA ILE A 27 3.61 -10.25 -13.27
C ILE A 27 2.53 -9.89 -14.30
N ASP A 28 2.14 -10.84 -15.13
CA ASP A 28 0.99 -10.66 -16.03
C ASP A 28 -0.33 -10.88 -15.27
N ILE A 29 -0.95 -9.77 -14.91
CA ILE A 29 -2.25 -9.74 -14.21
C ILE A 29 -3.47 -9.87 -15.16
N SER A 30 -3.31 -10.17 -16.46
CA SER A 30 -4.48 -10.53 -17.32
C SER A 30 -5.02 -11.91 -16.96
N GLN A 31 -4.15 -12.79 -16.50
CA GLN A 31 -4.47 -14.18 -16.27
C GLN A 31 -4.96 -14.36 -14.83
N VAL A 32 -6.15 -13.83 -14.53
CA VAL A 32 -6.76 -13.91 -13.18
C VAL A 32 -6.86 -15.36 -12.69
N GLU A 33 -7.02 -16.31 -13.61
CA GLU A 33 -7.10 -17.73 -13.28
C GLU A 33 -5.78 -18.38 -12.87
N ARG A 34 -4.62 -17.82 -13.24
CA ARG A 34 -3.33 -18.37 -12.77
C ARG A 34 -3.28 -18.34 -11.27
N SER A 35 -2.85 -19.46 -10.68
CA SER A 35 -2.74 -19.61 -9.23
C SER A 35 -1.45 -19.00 -8.69
N LEU A 36 -1.13 -17.79 -9.15
CA LEU A 36 0.01 -17.03 -8.67
C LEU A 36 -0.33 -16.44 -7.29
N ALA A 37 0.35 -16.91 -6.24
CA ALA A 37 0.13 -16.50 -4.86
C ALA A 37 1.40 -16.66 -4.01
N THR A 38 1.40 -16.13 -2.80
CA THR A 38 2.45 -16.31 -1.80
C THR A 38 1.84 -16.60 -0.42
N ASP A 39 2.59 -17.31 0.43
CA ASP A 39 2.26 -17.53 1.84
C ASP A 39 2.76 -16.41 2.76
N SER A 40 3.38 -15.37 2.18
CA SER A 40 3.96 -14.23 2.89
C SER A 40 3.14 -12.97 2.66
N PRO A 41 3.24 -11.94 3.52
CA PRO A 41 2.58 -10.67 3.30
C PRO A 41 2.94 -10.04 1.94
N LEU A 42 1.97 -9.34 1.34
CA LEU A 42 2.16 -8.60 0.09
C LEU A 42 1.99 -7.09 0.36
N TRP A 43 3.04 -6.34 0.13
CA TRP A 43 3.03 -4.88 0.21
C TRP A 43 2.65 -4.29 -1.14
N LEU A 44 1.78 -3.30 -1.14
CA LEU A 44 1.47 -2.48 -2.31
C LEU A 44 2.04 -1.09 -2.07
N VAL A 45 2.90 -0.62 -2.97
CA VAL A 45 3.51 0.71 -2.91
C VAL A 45 3.32 1.46 -4.23
N GLU A 46 3.11 2.76 -4.16
CA GLU A 46 2.94 3.64 -5.32
C GLU A 46 4.27 4.13 -5.88
N ASN A 47 5.28 4.20 -5.02
CA ASN A 47 6.51 4.88 -5.31
C ASN A 47 7.63 3.91 -5.73
N GLN A 48 8.28 4.19 -6.86
CA GLN A 48 9.40 3.39 -7.35
C GLN A 48 10.60 3.42 -6.38
N GLY A 49 10.87 4.54 -5.72
CA GLY A 49 11.96 4.65 -4.74
C GLY A 49 11.79 3.70 -3.55
N LEU A 50 10.54 3.42 -3.15
CA LEU A 50 10.23 2.43 -2.11
C LEU A 50 10.37 0.99 -2.62
N LEU A 51 10.21 0.74 -3.91
CA LEU A 51 10.53 -0.56 -4.50
C LEU A 51 12.06 -0.77 -4.58
N ASP A 52 12.80 0.29 -4.91
CA ASP A 52 14.26 0.25 -5.08
C ASP A 52 15.01 0.15 -3.74
N ASP A 53 14.54 0.85 -2.71
CA ASP A 53 15.06 0.77 -1.34
C ASP A 53 13.97 0.24 -0.41
N THR A 54 14.11 -1.00 0.04
CA THR A 54 13.16 -1.66 0.96
C THR A 54 13.52 -1.52 2.44
N SER A 55 14.48 -0.66 2.79
CA SER A 55 14.88 -0.42 4.18
C SER A 55 13.80 0.21 5.05
N TRP A 56 12.73 0.76 4.45
CA TRP A 56 11.57 1.28 5.14
C TRP A 56 10.66 0.19 5.73
N VAL A 57 10.77 -1.05 5.27
CA VAL A 57 9.97 -2.17 5.79
C VAL A 57 10.43 -2.44 7.24
N PRO A 58 9.53 -2.37 8.24
CA PRO A 58 9.95 -2.48 9.64
C PRO A 58 10.58 -3.85 9.95
N GLU A 59 11.52 -3.85 10.89
CA GLU A 59 12.15 -5.08 11.36
C GLU A 59 11.08 -6.04 11.93
N GLY A 60 11.06 -7.28 11.42
CA GLY A 60 10.07 -8.29 11.79
C GLY A 60 8.83 -8.35 10.88
N LEU A 61 8.62 -7.34 10.04
CA LEU A 61 7.74 -7.47 8.88
C LEU A 61 8.57 -7.95 7.68
N TYR A 62 8.02 -8.91 6.93
CA TYR A 62 8.62 -9.48 5.73
C TYR A 62 7.54 -9.67 4.67
N GLY A 63 7.95 -9.89 3.43
CA GLY A 63 6.99 -10.10 2.34
C GLY A 63 7.53 -9.69 0.99
N SER A 64 6.64 -9.70 0.01
CA SER A 64 6.92 -9.18 -1.33
C SER A 64 6.45 -7.74 -1.45
N VAL A 65 7.16 -6.92 -2.23
CA VAL A 65 6.73 -5.57 -2.58
C VAL A 65 6.22 -5.56 -4.01
N LEU A 66 4.98 -5.10 -4.20
CA LEU A 66 4.33 -4.92 -5.48
C LEU A 66 4.16 -3.42 -5.73
N TYR A 67 4.80 -2.94 -6.79
CA TYR A 67 4.68 -1.56 -7.25
C TYR A 67 3.44 -1.38 -8.14
N TYR A 68 2.70 -0.30 -7.90
CA TYR A 68 1.68 0.23 -8.80
C TYR A 68 1.96 1.71 -9.05
N GLN A 69 1.37 2.31 -10.09
CA GLN A 69 1.59 3.72 -10.40
C GLN A 69 0.27 4.50 -10.39
N GLY A 70 0.18 5.53 -9.56
CA GLY A 70 -0.98 6.42 -9.53
C GLY A 70 -2.27 5.74 -9.07
N GLN A 71 -3.36 5.93 -9.80
CA GLN A 71 -4.60 5.23 -9.49
C GLN A 71 -4.51 3.74 -9.80
N ILE A 72 -4.95 2.92 -8.85
CA ILE A 72 -4.99 1.47 -9.03
C ILE A 72 -5.95 1.13 -10.17
N SER A 73 -5.47 0.40 -11.17
CA SER A 73 -6.30 -0.06 -12.28
C SER A 73 -7.35 -1.07 -11.82
N ASP A 74 -8.53 -1.06 -12.45
CA ASP A 74 -9.58 -2.06 -12.16
C ASP A 74 -9.06 -3.49 -12.36
N ARG A 75 -8.19 -3.69 -13.35
CA ARG A 75 -7.53 -4.98 -13.60
C ARG A 75 -6.69 -5.47 -12.42
N LEU A 76 -5.99 -4.57 -11.72
CA LEU A 76 -5.24 -4.95 -10.51
C LEU A 76 -6.20 -5.31 -9.38
N VAL A 77 -7.31 -4.58 -9.21
CA VAL A 77 -8.35 -4.91 -8.22
C VAL A 77 -8.99 -6.27 -8.51
N GLU A 78 -9.35 -6.54 -9.78
CA GLU A 78 -9.90 -7.82 -10.22
C GLU A 78 -8.90 -8.97 -9.99
N TRP A 79 -7.62 -8.75 -10.28
CA TRP A 79 -6.59 -9.75 -10.09
C TRP A 79 -6.38 -10.09 -8.60
N LEU A 80 -6.35 -9.09 -7.72
CA LEU A 80 -6.20 -9.26 -6.27
C LEU A 80 -7.44 -9.90 -5.62
N SER A 81 -8.65 -9.59 -6.12
CA SER A 81 -9.92 -10.07 -5.55
C SER A 81 -10.37 -11.42 -6.11
N GLY A 82 -9.97 -11.77 -7.34
CA GLY A 82 -10.39 -13.01 -7.99
C GLY A 82 -9.90 -14.28 -7.30
N LYS A 83 -8.70 -14.25 -6.68
CA LYS A 83 -8.15 -15.33 -5.85
C LYS A 83 -7.31 -14.74 -4.72
N ARG A 84 -7.24 -15.43 -3.58
CA ARG A 84 -6.37 -15.01 -2.47
C ARG A 84 -4.90 -15.09 -2.90
N ARG A 85 -4.27 -13.93 -3.14
CA ARG A 85 -2.86 -13.82 -3.58
C ARG A 85 -1.85 -13.88 -2.46
N SER A 86 -2.27 -13.46 -1.26
CA SER A 86 -1.43 -13.40 -0.07
C SER A 86 -2.31 -13.58 1.16
N PRO A 87 -1.79 -14.13 2.27
CA PRO A 87 -2.52 -14.18 3.52
C PRO A 87 -2.91 -12.80 4.07
N ARG A 88 -2.13 -11.75 3.74
CA ARG A 88 -2.29 -10.39 4.25
C ARG A 88 -1.73 -9.39 3.25
N ILE A 89 -2.54 -8.42 2.83
CA ILE A 89 -2.10 -7.36 1.93
C ILE A 89 -1.97 -6.05 2.72
N LEU A 90 -0.79 -5.46 2.68
CA LEU A 90 -0.46 -4.20 3.32
C LEU A 90 -0.41 -3.10 2.26
N PHE A 91 -1.39 -2.21 2.29
CA PHE A 91 -1.47 -1.08 1.37
C PHE A 91 -0.72 0.10 1.97
N PHE A 92 0.35 0.51 1.31
CA PHE A 92 1.09 1.71 1.68
C PHE A 92 1.02 2.68 0.50
N PRO A 93 0.08 3.63 0.51
CA PRO A 93 0.02 4.73 -0.45
C PRO A 93 0.65 6.01 0.11
N ASP A 94 0.66 7.07 -0.69
CA ASP A 94 0.68 8.43 -0.15
C ASP A 94 -0.51 8.64 0.80
N TYR A 95 -0.31 9.40 1.87
CA TYR A 95 -1.40 9.81 2.76
C TYR A 95 -2.01 11.10 2.24
N ASP A 96 -2.78 10.95 1.17
CA ASP A 96 -3.48 12.02 0.50
C ASP A 96 -4.86 11.56 0.00
N GLY A 97 -5.55 12.40 -0.78
CA GLY A 97 -6.86 12.02 -1.31
C GLY A 97 -6.82 10.82 -2.27
N VAL A 98 -5.79 10.71 -3.12
CA VAL A 98 -5.69 9.63 -4.12
C VAL A 98 -5.41 8.30 -3.42
N GLY A 99 -4.49 8.29 -2.47
CA GLY A 99 -4.18 7.13 -1.65
C GLY A 99 -5.41 6.63 -0.87
N LEU A 100 -6.19 7.55 -0.27
CA LEU A 100 -7.44 7.21 0.41
C LEU A 100 -8.49 6.62 -0.53
N GLU A 101 -8.66 7.17 -1.74
CA GLU A 101 -9.60 6.63 -2.72
C GLU A 101 -9.18 5.24 -3.21
N ASN A 102 -7.88 5.03 -3.47
CA ASN A 102 -7.33 3.72 -3.83
C ASN A 102 -7.57 2.71 -2.70
N TYR A 103 -7.31 3.09 -1.44
CA TYR A 103 -7.58 2.23 -0.29
C TYR A 103 -9.07 1.88 -0.19
N ALA A 104 -9.97 2.85 -0.31
CA ALA A 104 -11.41 2.61 -0.26
C ALA A 104 -11.87 1.62 -1.34
N ARG A 105 -11.37 1.77 -2.58
CA ARG A 105 -11.66 0.84 -3.69
C ARG A 105 -11.16 -0.58 -3.39
N LEU A 106 -9.93 -0.71 -2.89
CA LEU A 106 -9.38 -2.02 -2.49
C LEU A 106 -10.16 -2.63 -1.33
N ARG A 107 -10.53 -1.84 -0.32
CA ARG A 107 -11.25 -2.29 0.88
C ARG A 107 -12.64 -2.85 0.55
N ILE A 108 -13.34 -2.24 -0.40
CA ILE A 108 -14.61 -2.76 -0.94
C ILE A 108 -14.39 -4.12 -1.62
N ALA A 109 -13.33 -4.27 -2.42
CA ALA A 109 -13.10 -5.48 -3.21
C ALA A 109 -12.50 -6.65 -2.38
N LEU A 110 -11.66 -6.34 -1.41
CA LEU A 110 -10.83 -7.33 -0.68
C LEU A 110 -11.31 -7.58 0.76
N GLY A 111 -12.23 -6.76 1.27
CA GLY A 111 -12.70 -6.89 2.65
C GLY A 111 -11.55 -6.71 3.65
N GLU A 112 -11.51 -7.53 4.68
CA GLU A 112 -10.51 -7.46 5.75
C GLU A 112 -9.12 -7.99 5.33
N ASN A 113 -8.96 -8.47 4.10
CA ASN A 113 -7.67 -8.98 3.61
C ASN A 113 -6.69 -7.86 3.20
N ILE A 114 -7.14 -6.60 3.20
CA ILE A 114 -6.33 -5.41 2.93
C ILE A 114 -6.29 -4.51 4.16
N GLU A 115 -5.10 -4.04 4.50
CA GLU A 115 -4.87 -3.14 5.63
C GLU A 115 -4.13 -1.89 5.15
N LEU A 116 -4.59 -0.71 5.55
CA LEU A 116 -3.84 0.52 5.34
C LEU A 116 -2.67 0.55 6.32
N TRP A 117 -1.45 0.57 5.81
CA TRP A 117 -0.27 0.64 6.64
C TRP A 117 0.12 2.10 6.92
N LEU A 118 0.18 2.44 8.20
CA LEU A 118 0.61 3.75 8.69
C LEU A 118 2.08 3.71 9.09
N MET A 119 2.89 4.58 8.49
CA MET A 119 4.31 4.65 8.75
C MET A 119 4.58 5.10 10.19
N PRO A 120 5.70 4.69 10.79
CA PRO A 120 6.09 5.18 12.10
C PRO A 120 6.11 6.71 12.15
N ASP A 121 5.60 7.26 13.25
CA ASP A 121 5.51 8.70 13.52
C ASP A 121 4.77 9.53 12.45
N TRP A 122 3.87 8.91 11.68
CA TRP A 122 3.17 9.60 10.59
C TRP A 122 2.49 10.91 11.02
N LYS A 123 1.93 11.01 12.24
CA LYS A 123 1.29 12.25 12.75
C LYS A 123 2.29 13.40 12.81
N ARG A 124 3.48 13.13 13.36
CA ARG A 124 4.58 14.11 13.46
C ARG A 124 5.17 14.43 12.09
N LYS A 125 5.30 13.42 11.23
CA LYS A 125 5.75 13.62 9.85
C LYS A 125 4.77 14.46 9.04
N LEU A 126 3.47 14.25 9.20
CA LEU A 126 2.42 15.07 8.58
C LEU A 126 2.50 16.53 9.06
N GLU A 127 2.70 16.75 10.35
CA GLU A 127 2.84 18.11 10.89
C GLU A 127 4.05 18.82 10.28
N ARG A 128 5.22 18.15 10.26
CA ARG A 128 6.51 18.74 9.89
C ARG A 128 6.76 18.81 8.38
N TYR A 129 6.37 17.77 7.65
CA TYR A 129 6.70 17.58 6.23
C TYR A 129 5.47 17.54 5.33
N GLY A 130 4.26 17.61 5.88
CA GLY A 130 3.06 17.54 5.06
C GLY A 130 2.89 18.73 4.12
N ASP A 131 2.38 18.46 2.93
CA ASP A 131 2.20 19.43 1.85
C ASP A 131 0.71 19.88 1.73
N PRO A 132 0.40 21.16 1.96
CA PRO A 132 -0.96 21.67 1.84
C PRO A 132 -1.42 21.91 0.39
N GLU A 133 -0.49 22.06 -0.56
CA GLU A 133 -0.81 22.15 -1.99
C GLU A 133 -1.28 20.82 -2.55
N VAL A 134 -0.56 19.73 -2.25
CA VAL A 134 -0.96 18.36 -2.61
C VAL A 134 -2.35 18.06 -2.05
N TRP A 135 -2.60 18.38 -0.77
CA TRP A 135 -3.92 18.23 -0.15
C TRP A 135 -5.02 18.97 -0.92
N ARG A 136 -4.83 20.26 -1.21
CA ARG A 136 -5.81 21.08 -1.93
C ARG A 136 -6.14 20.52 -3.31
N ASN A 137 -5.12 20.01 -4.02
CA ASN A 137 -5.29 19.44 -5.36
C ASN A 137 -6.06 18.11 -5.33
N ASN A 138 -6.04 17.40 -4.20
CA ASN A 138 -6.63 16.07 -4.04
C ASN A 138 -7.96 16.03 -3.24
N LEU A 139 -8.54 17.19 -2.87
CA LEU A 139 -9.79 17.27 -2.09
C LEU A 139 -10.96 16.47 -2.66
N LYS A 140 -11.10 16.42 -4.00
CA LYS A 140 -12.17 15.63 -4.64
C LYS A 140 -12.05 14.13 -4.36
N TYR A 141 -10.82 13.63 -4.25
CA TYR A 141 -10.56 12.22 -3.99
C TYR A 141 -10.79 11.87 -2.52
N VAL A 142 -10.51 12.81 -1.61
CA VAL A 142 -10.88 12.70 -0.18
C VAL A 142 -12.39 12.52 -0.06
N ALA A 143 -13.19 13.40 -0.68
CA ALA A 143 -14.65 13.31 -0.66
C ALA A 143 -15.15 11.97 -1.22
N ASN A 144 -14.60 11.55 -2.36
CA ASN A 144 -14.92 10.25 -2.96
C ASN A 144 -14.58 9.04 -2.07
N ALA A 145 -13.52 9.13 -1.27
CA ALA A 145 -13.13 8.09 -0.33
C ALA A 145 -14.08 8.05 0.87
N GLU A 146 -14.41 9.23 1.43
CA GLU A 146 -15.38 9.35 2.53
C GLU A 146 -16.76 8.78 2.18
N GLU A 147 -17.24 9.01 0.96
CA GLU A 147 -18.50 8.43 0.47
C GLU A 147 -18.49 6.90 0.42
N LYS A 148 -17.31 6.30 0.25
CA LYS A 148 -17.11 4.84 0.16
C LYS A 148 -16.85 4.20 1.52
N PHE A 149 -16.26 4.93 2.46
CA PHE A 149 -15.98 4.42 3.79
C PHE A 149 -17.27 4.20 4.58
N ASN A 150 -17.39 3.00 5.16
CA ASN A 150 -18.38 2.80 6.21
C ASN A 150 -17.72 3.16 7.55
N LEU A 151 -17.94 4.38 8.01
CA LEU A 151 -17.30 4.93 9.22
C LEU A 151 -17.48 4.08 10.49
N TYR A 152 -18.46 3.17 10.53
CA TYR A 152 -18.69 2.25 11.66
C TYR A 152 -17.92 0.92 11.54
N GLN A 153 -17.31 0.64 10.39
CA GLN A 153 -16.59 -0.60 10.09
C GLN A 153 -15.12 -0.38 9.74
N GLU A 154 -14.71 0.86 9.44
CA GLU A 154 -13.31 1.15 9.19
C GLU A 154 -12.46 1.01 10.46
N PRO A 155 -11.20 0.53 10.34
CA PRO A 155 -10.26 0.53 11.44
C PRO A 155 -10.06 1.93 12.02
N VAL A 156 -9.85 2.03 13.34
CA VAL A 156 -9.72 3.31 14.03
C VAL A 156 -8.56 4.13 13.46
N GLU A 157 -7.47 3.46 13.06
CA GLU A 157 -6.27 4.06 12.50
C GLU A 157 -6.55 4.76 11.16
N VAL A 158 -7.44 4.21 10.32
CA VAL A 158 -7.86 4.84 9.06
C VAL A 158 -8.64 6.12 9.33
N LEU A 159 -9.55 6.07 10.32
CA LEU A 159 -10.35 7.23 10.72
C LEU A 159 -9.46 8.32 11.32
N GLU A 160 -8.48 7.96 12.15
CA GLU A 160 -7.49 8.87 12.70
C GLU A 160 -6.64 9.54 11.60
N LEU A 161 -6.22 8.79 10.58
CA LEU A 161 -5.52 9.36 9.44
C LEU A 161 -6.38 10.39 8.72
N LEU A 162 -7.61 10.00 8.35
CA LEU A 162 -8.54 10.88 7.64
C LEU A 162 -8.80 12.17 8.42
N GLU A 163 -9.03 12.08 9.73
CA GLU A 163 -9.23 13.24 10.58
C GLU A 163 -7.98 14.13 10.63
N ALA A 164 -6.79 13.55 10.81
CA ALA A 164 -5.54 14.31 10.87
C ALA A 164 -5.20 15.03 9.55
N LEU A 165 -5.47 14.41 8.39
CA LEU A 165 -5.30 15.06 7.09
C LEU A 165 -6.27 16.23 6.93
N LYS A 166 -7.53 16.06 7.33
CA LYS A 166 -8.56 17.12 7.27
C LYS A 166 -8.25 18.29 8.21
N LEU A 167 -7.83 18.01 9.44
CA LEU A 167 -7.51 19.04 10.44
C LEU A 167 -6.25 19.81 10.08
N SER A 168 -5.22 19.12 9.60
CA SER A 168 -3.96 19.77 9.22
C SER A 168 -4.06 20.47 7.87
N GLY A 169 -4.96 20.01 6.98
CA GLY A 169 -5.07 20.49 5.61
C GLY A 169 -3.84 20.16 4.78
N LYS A 170 -3.14 19.06 5.10
CA LYS A 170 -1.88 18.61 4.48
C LYS A 170 -1.99 17.15 4.05
N ALA A 171 -1.23 16.80 3.02
CA ALA A 171 -0.98 15.44 2.59
C ALA A 171 0.44 15.02 3.00
N LEU A 172 0.71 13.72 3.14
CA LEU A 172 2.05 13.22 3.43
C LEU A 172 2.48 12.18 2.38
N GLU A 173 3.59 12.44 1.71
CA GLU A 173 4.15 11.55 0.69
C GLU A 173 4.80 10.30 1.31
N GLN A 174 4.84 9.20 0.56
CA GLN A 174 5.42 7.91 0.97
C GLN A 174 6.88 8.04 1.41
N GLU A 175 7.67 8.85 0.70
CA GLU A 175 9.08 9.08 0.94
C GLU A 175 9.37 9.63 2.34
N ALA A 176 8.37 10.21 3.00
CA ALA A 176 8.49 10.62 4.39
C ALA A 176 8.83 9.45 5.33
N VAL A 177 8.63 8.19 4.90
CA VAL A 177 9.02 7.01 5.67
C VAL A 177 10.51 7.01 6.02
N PHE A 178 11.37 7.53 5.13
CA PHE A 178 12.82 7.63 5.33
C PHE A 178 13.24 8.81 6.22
N LEU A 179 12.32 9.74 6.51
CA LEU A 179 12.63 10.92 7.31
C LEU A 179 12.66 10.56 8.80
N VAL A 180 13.76 10.91 9.46
CA VAL A 180 13.90 10.81 10.91
C VAL A 180 13.17 11.99 11.53
N THR A 181 12.36 11.72 12.54
CA THR A 181 11.79 12.75 13.37
C THR A 181 12.50 12.71 14.73
N THR A 182 13.53 13.53 14.90
CA THR A 182 14.16 13.72 16.21
C THR A 182 13.26 14.62 17.07
N ASP A 183 13.18 14.33 18.36
CA ASP A 183 12.63 15.27 19.34
C ASP A 183 13.58 16.47 19.42
N ASP A 184 13.04 17.68 19.20
CA ASP A 184 13.68 18.95 19.58
C ASP A 184 13.24 19.33 21.00
#